data_AF-A0A6J8D6M9-F1
#
_entry.id   AF-A0A6J8D6M9-F1
#
_cell.length_a   1.000
_cell.length_b   1.000
_cell.length_c   1.000
_cell.angle_alpha   90.00
_cell.angle_beta   90.00
_cell.angle_gamma   90.00
#
_symmetry.space_group_name_H-M   'P 1'
#
loop_
_entity.id
_entity.type
_entity.pdbx_description
1 polymer ?
#
loop_
_entity_poly.entity_id
_entity_poly.type
_entity_poly.pdbx_seq_one_letter_code
_entity_poly.pdbx_strand_id
1 'polypeptide(L)'
;MQDTEHIEMKPMKSTQKGFDVWDQETWKSSDMFLFENSQRSSGQRKFVRSPLAHVPSEGYTKRFNHSRSSILWLEWMMNEENVFIQHALNRGEFKIPGTKFHVDGYCQETNDVFEFLGCHWHGCRKCFPCERSETKTPLTKQSMEELYVVTKKREQTIRGLGYGYRRIWEHDFASRLNSNKRLKIFAENHEIEERLDPRHSFFGGRTDTTKLYHKAGKDEQIKYVDFTSLYPWTNKYCRYPLHHPEIITNNFEDLDKYFGLCHVKILPPTNLYHVVLPYRCNGKLIFPLCRTCVETTNQESEADKFFQIVSDPTKVVENFHIVSNDTIQLEWSQHSKFPPVDVKTNIFIAIFTTMWARLKLYEVLDMLDERVLYKDTDSCIYVSKKGKPEPPLGNYLGELTSEIPADEGYIVEFVSGGPKNYAYRTLKSETCKVKGFTLNFTNSNIVNFNSVKDMITCNRDMCKALTNPTKICRLPNQRKNIQQRRKKEI
;
A
#
# COMPACT_ATOMS: atom_id res chain seq x y z
N MET A 1 4.87 23.86 -63.98
CA MET A 1 4.35 22.48 -63.96
C MET A 1 5.45 21.58 -63.40
N GLN A 2 5.45 21.41 -62.08
CA GLN A 2 6.14 20.33 -61.39
C GLN A 2 5.21 19.98 -60.22
N ASP A 3 4.48 18.88 -60.41
CA ASP A 3 3.52 18.35 -59.44
C ASP A 3 4.30 17.73 -58.28
N THR A 4 3.97 18.17 -57.07
CA THR A 4 4.43 17.54 -55.82
C THR A 4 3.25 16.76 -55.24
N GLU A 5 3.30 15.44 -55.36
CA GLU A 5 2.36 14.52 -54.71
C GLU A 5 2.54 14.60 -53.20
N HIS A 6 1.53 15.11 -52.50
CA HIS A 6 1.41 14.98 -51.06
C HIS A 6 1.03 13.53 -50.71
N ILE A 7 1.97 12.80 -50.12
CA ILE A 7 1.69 11.49 -49.50
C ILE A 7 0.91 11.74 -48.21
N GLU A 8 -0.40 11.50 -48.24
CA GLU A 8 -1.25 11.38 -47.06
C GLU A 8 -0.83 10.14 -46.25
N MET A 9 -0.20 10.36 -45.09
CA MET A 9 0.04 9.28 -44.12
C MET A 9 -1.29 8.87 -43.49
N LYS A 10 -1.84 7.74 -43.93
CA LYS A 10 -2.96 7.08 -43.25
C LYS A 10 -2.55 6.72 -41.81
N PRO A 11 -3.40 6.99 -40.80
CA PRO A 11 -3.09 6.63 -39.42
C PRO A 11 -3.01 5.10 -39.27
N MET A 12 -1.93 4.62 -38.64
CA MET A 12 -1.80 3.22 -38.21
C MET A 12 -2.97 2.88 -37.28
N LYS A 13 -3.73 1.83 -37.64
CA LYS A 13 -4.75 1.24 -36.77
C LYS A 13 -4.07 0.74 -35.49
N SER A 14 -4.26 1.47 -34.40
CA SER A 14 -4.01 0.99 -33.04
C SER A 14 -4.96 -0.18 -32.77
N THR A 15 -4.41 -1.36 -32.55
CA THR A 15 -5.13 -2.58 -32.15
C THR A 15 -5.33 -2.67 -30.63
N GLN A 16 -5.41 -1.54 -29.92
CA GLN A 16 -6.04 -1.53 -28.60
C GLN A 16 -7.56 -1.55 -28.82
N LYS A 17 -8.21 -2.66 -28.46
CA LYS A 17 -9.67 -2.67 -28.27
C LYS A 17 -9.98 -1.72 -27.11
N GLY A 18 -10.17 -0.43 -27.43
CA GLY A 18 -10.82 0.50 -26.54
C GLY A 18 -12.22 -0.01 -26.23
N PHE A 19 -12.66 0.12 -24.98
CA PHE A 19 -14.04 -0.13 -24.60
C PHE A 19 -14.81 1.19 -24.72
N ASP A 20 -16.03 1.11 -25.25
CA ASP A 20 -16.93 2.25 -25.28
C ASP A 20 -17.61 2.41 -23.92
N VAL A 21 -17.61 3.64 -23.42
CA VAL A 21 -18.22 4.05 -22.16
C VAL A 21 -19.49 4.82 -22.50
N TRP A 22 -20.61 4.38 -21.94
CA TRP A 22 -21.87 5.12 -22.02
C TRP A 22 -21.84 6.30 -21.04
N ASP A 23 -21.81 7.53 -21.55
CA ASP A 23 -21.82 8.77 -20.77
C ASP A 23 -22.75 9.79 -21.43
N GLN A 24 -23.62 10.42 -20.62
CA GLN A 24 -24.58 11.43 -21.08
C GLN A 24 -25.36 11.02 -22.33
N GLU A 25 -25.92 9.80 -22.32
CA GLU A 25 -26.77 9.26 -23.40
C GLU A 25 -26.02 9.03 -24.74
N THR A 26 -24.70 8.95 -24.72
CA THR A 26 -23.88 8.67 -25.90
C THR A 26 -22.78 7.65 -25.60
N TRP A 27 -22.45 6.81 -26.60
CA TRP A 27 -21.30 5.92 -26.54
C TRP A 27 -20.03 6.69 -26.88
N LYS A 28 -19.04 6.68 -25.98
CA LYS A 28 -17.75 7.35 -26.16
C LYS A 28 -16.62 6.33 -26.05
N SER A 29 -15.61 6.41 -26.92
CA SER A 29 -14.41 5.59 -26.74
C SER A 29 -13.68 5.96 -25.44
N SER A 30 -12.98 5.00 -24.83
CA SER A 30 -12.22 5.21 -23.59
C SER A 30 -11.32 6.45 -23.62
N ASP A 31 -10.68 6.67 -24.76
CA ASP A 31 -9.75 7.79 -24.96
C ASP A 31 -10.49 9.13 -25.00
N MET A 32 -11.67 9.16 -25.63
CA MET A 32 -12.53 10.34 -25.70
C MET A 32 -13.11 10.69 -24.32
N PHE A 33 -13.58 9.69 -23.57
CA PHE A 33 -14.09 9.87 -22.21
C PHE A 33 -13.01 10.42 -21.26
N LEU A 34 -11.78 9.88 -21.32
CA LEU A 34 -10.66 10.37 -20.52
C LEU A 34 -10.22 11.77 -20.93
N PHE A 35 -10.19 12.06 -22.24
CA PHE A 35 -9.84 13.37 -22.76
C PHE A 35 -10.85 14.44 -22.33
N GLU A 36 -12.15 14.20 -22.50
CA GLU A 36 -13.21 15.12 -22.08
C GLU A 36 -13.20 15.37 -20.56
N ASN A 37 -13.03 14.32 -19.75
CA ASN A 37 -12.91 14.50 -18.30
C ASN A 37 -11.64 15.26 -17.89
N SER A 38 -10.56 15.15 -18.65
CA SER A 38 -9.35 15.95 -18.41
C SER A 38 -9.52 17.45 -18.73
N GLN A 39 -10.48 17.79 -19.60
CA GLN A 39 -10.81 19.17 -20.00
C GLN A 39 -11.94 19.80 -19.18
N ARG A 40 -12.66 19.02 -18.34
CA ARG A 40 -13.68 19.53 -17.42
C ARG A 40 -13.04 20.28 -16.24
N SER A 41 -12.44 21.44 -16.49
CA SER A 41 -12.19 22.43 -15.45
C SER A 41 -13.49 23.20 -15.17
N SER A 42 -13.94 23.15 -13.91
CA SER A 42 -15.13 23.83 -13.36
C SER A 42 -16.53 23.32 -13.80
N GLY A 43 -16.78 22.01 -13.71
CA GLY A 43 -18.15 21.50 -13.72
C GLY A 43 -18.88 21.81 -12.39
N GLN A 44 -20.13 22.30 -12.47
CA GLN A 44 -21.04 22.33 -11.32
C GLN A 44 -21.06 20.95 -10.64
N ARG A 45 -20.61 20.88 -9.39
CA ARG A 45 -20.65 19.65 -8.59
C ARG A 45 -22.10 19.37 -8.21
N LYS A 46 -22.77 18.53 -8.98
CA LYS A 46 -24.07 17.98 -8.57
C LYS A 46 -23.80 16.92 -7.50
N PHE A 47 -24.12 17.24 -6.25
CA PHE A 47 -24.02 16.27 -5.16
C PHE A 47 -25.09 15.20 -5.37
N VAL A 48 -24.67 14.03 -5.83
CA VAL A 48 -25.53 12.84 -5.88
C VAL A 48 -25.48 12.21 -4.49
N ARG A 49 -26.65 11.94 -3.88
CA ARG A 49 -26.70 11.13 -2.65
C ARG A 49 -26.20 9.73 -3.00
N SER A 50 -25.03 9.38 -2.49
CA SER A 50 -24.45 8.04 -2.60
C SER A 50 -24.39 7.41 -1.21
N PRO A 51 -24.65 6.11 -1.08
CA PRO A 51 -24.41 5.39 0.17
C PRO A 51 -22.91 5.26 0.50
N LEU A 52 -22.02 5.58 -0.45
CA LEU A 52 -20.59 5.59 -0.24
C LEU A 52 -20.17 6.71 0.73
N ALA A 53 -19.52 6.33 1.82
CA ALA A 53 -18.99 7.23 2.81
C ALA A 53 -17.93 8.15 2.18
N HIS A 54 -18.14 9.44 2.38
CA HIS A 54 -17.13 10.44 2.05
C HIS A 54 -16.03 10.37 3.11
N VAL A 55 -14.79 10.14 2.69
CA VAL A 55 -13.66 10.06 3.62
C VAL A 55 -13.53 11.39 4.39
N PRO A 56 -13.36 11.37 5.72
CA PRO A 56 -13.10 12.59 6.48
C PRO A 56 -11.90 13.36 5.93
N SER A 57 -11.86 14.68 6.10
CA SER A 57 -10.77 15.52 5.57
C SER A 57 -9.38 15.08 6.06
N GLU A 58 -9.33 14.53 7.27
CA GLU A 58 -8.12 14.04 7.94
C GLU A 58 -7.91 12.53 7.75
N GLY A 59 -8.71 11.88 6.90
CA GLY A 59 -8.73 10.43 6.76
C GLY A 59 -9.30 9.71 7.98
N TYR A 60 -9.22 8.38 7.97
CA TYR A 60 -9.64 7.56 9.10
C TYR A 60 -8.55 7.37 10.14
N THR A 61 -7.29 7.71 9.85
CA THR A 61 -6.11 7.44 10.70
C THR A 61 -5.48 8.73 11.19
N LYS A 62 -6.29 9.74 11.53
CA LYS A 62 -5.78 11.01 12.07
C LYS A 62 -4.81 10.72 13.22
N ARG A 63 -3.53 10.99 12.98
CA ARG A 63 -2.47 10.80 13.98
C ARG A 63 -2.57 11.96 14.96
N PHE A 64 -2.98 11.66 16.18
CA PHE A 64 -2.88 12.60 17.29
C PHE A 64 -1.50 12.45 17.91
N ASN A 65 -0.83 13.57 18.19
CA ASN A 65 0.45 13.54 18.87
C ASN A 65 0.21 13.17 20.33
N HIS A 66 0.66 11.98 20.73
CA HIS A 66 0.56 11.50 22.11
C HIS A 66 1.90 10.94 22.56
N SER A 67 2.13 10.93 23.87
CA SER A 67 3.30 10.25 24.45
C SER A 67 2.91 8.83 24.85
N ARG A 68 3.90 7.91 24.85
CA ARG A 68 3.73 6.55 25.39
C ARG A 68 3.19 6.59 26.81
N SER A 69 3.70 7.52 27.63
CA SER A 69 3.29 7.70 29.03
C SER A 69 1.82 8.13 29.17
N SER A 70 1.32 9.00 28.28
CA SER A 70 -0.08 9.43 28.29
C SER A 70 -1.02 8.26 28.03
N ILE A 71 -0.77 7.49 26.98
CA ILE A 71 -1.57 6.29 26.65
C ILE A 71 -1.51 5.28 27.78
N LEU A 72 -0.31 4.95 28.26
CA LEU A 72 -0.15 3.98 29.34
C LEU A 72 -0.92 4.37 30.60
N TRP A 73 -0.93 5.67 30.94
CA TRP A 73 -1.73 6.16 32.05
C TRP A 73 -3.23 5.93 31.81
N LEU A 74 -3.75 6.27 30.63
CA LEU A 74 -5.16 6.10 30.30
C LEU A 74 -5.58 4.62 30.31
N GLU A 75 -4.78 3.73 29.73
CA GLU A 75 -4.99 2.27 29.75
C GLU A 75 -4.98 1.72 31.18
N TRP A 76 -4.06 2.21 32.01
CA TRP A 76 -4.04 1.86 33.43
C TRP A 76 -5.30 2.32 34.17
N MET A 77 -5.78 3.54 33.91
CA MET A 77 -7.01 4.06 34.51
C MET A 77 -8.24 3.26 34.05
N MET A 78 -8.31 2.89 32.77
CA MET A 78 -9.36 2.01 32.24
C MET A 78 -9.39 0.66 32.97
N ASN A 79 -8.22 0.06 33.18
CA ASN A 79 -8.10 -1.22 33.86
C ASN A 79 -8.43 -1.14 35.36
N GLU A 80 -7.91 -0.14 36.08
CA GLU A 80 -8.14 -0.02 37.53
C GLU A 80 -9.58 0.38 37.87
N GLU A 81 -10.21 1.24 37.07
CA GLU A 81 -11.57 1.72 37.32
C GLU A 81 -12.63 0.89 36.58
N ASN A 82 -12.21 -0.04 35.71
CA ASN A 82 -13.09 -0.86 34.86
C ASN A 82 -14.11 -0.03 34.07
N VAL A 83 -13.63 1.05 33.45
CA VAL A 83 -14.42 1.97 32.61
C VAL A 83 -13.78 2.11 31.24
N PHE A 84 -14.59 2.42 30.23
CA PHE A 84 -14.06 2.76 28.91
C PHE A 84 -13.63 4.23 28.85
N ILE A 85 -12.36 4.49 28.49
CA ILE A 85 -11.84 5.83 28.23
C ILE A 85 -11.50 5.92 26.73
N GLN A 86 -12.16 6.83 26.02
CA GLN A 86 -11.83 7.17 24.64
C GLN A 86 -10.51 7.96 24.60
N HIS A 87 -9.51 7.52 23.84
CA HIS A 87 -8.22 8.18 23.64
C HIS A 87 -7.64 7.98 22.23
N ALA A 88 -6.47 8.56 21.97
CA ALA A 88 -5.87 8.65 20.63
C ALA A 88 -5.72 7.32 19.86
N LEU A 89 -5.45 6.20 20.55
CA LEU A 89 -5.20 4.90 19.92
C LEU A 89 -6.45 4.04 19.73
N ASN A 90 -7.58 4.38 20.36
CA ASN A 90 -8.84 3.65 20.19
C ASN A 90 -9.81 4.37 19.22
N ARG A 91 -10.86 5.00 19.71
CA ARG A 91 -11.83 5.83 18.96
C ARG A 91 -11.29 7.23 18.62
N GLY A 92 -10.02 7.52 18.93
CA GLY A 92 -9.37 8.81 18.73
C GLY A 92 -9.67 9.80 19.85
N GLU A 93 -8.93 10.91 19.90
CA GLU A 93 -9.14 11.94 20.93
C GLU A 93 -10.54 12.56 20.85
N PHE A 94 -11.18 12.73 22.01
CA PHE A 94 -12.51 13.29 22.09
C PHE A 94 -12.48 14.81 21.87
N LYS A 95 -13.25 15.29 20.90
CA LYS A 95 -13.45 16.71 20.68
C LYS A 95 -14.64 17.20 21.51
N ILE A 96 -14.39 18.10 22.45
CA ILE A 96 -15.45 18.68 23.28
C ILE A 96 -16.42 19.49 22.40
N PRO A 97 -17.73 19.14 22.38
CA PRO A 97 -18.74 19.84 21.57
C PRO A 97 -18.75 21.34 21.81
N GLY A 98 -18.94 22.12 20.74
CA GLY A 98 -18.94 23.59 20.82
C GLY A 98 -17.56 24.24 21.01
N THR A 99 -16.48 23.46 21.11
CA THR A 99 -15.11 23.98 21.27
C THR A 99 -14.15 23.48 20.19
N LYS A 100 -12.92 23.99 20.22
CA LYS A 100 -11.80 23.48 19.41
C LYS A 100 -10.95 22.44 20.19
N PHE A 101 -11.30 22.13 21.43
CA PHE A 101 -10.47 21.32 22.31
C PHE A 101 -10.63 19.83 21.99
N HIS A 102 -9.49 19.17 21.81
CA HIS A 102 -9.35 17.72 21.83
C HIS A 102 -8.63 17.36 23.13
N VAL A 103 -9.09 16.35 23.85
CA VAL A 103 -8.55 15.92 25.14
C VAL A 103 -7.87 14.56 25.02
N ASP A 104 -6.87 14.29 25.86
CA ASP A 104 -6.11 13.03 25.82
C ASP A 104 -7.01 11.80 26.05
N GLY A 105 -7.93 11.90 27.02
CA GLY A 105 -8.89 10.86 27.36
C GLY A 105 -10.27 11.40 27.75
N TYR A 106 -11.34 10.67 27.43
CA TYR A 106 -12.70 10.97 27.86
C TYR A 106 -13.48 9.71 28.23
N CYS A 107 -14.06 9.69 29.42
CA CYS A 107 -14.98 8.63 29.85
C CYS A 107 -16.43 9.14 29.78
N GLN A 108 -17.25 8.54 28.91
CA GLN A 108 -18.65 8.93 28.77
C GLN A 108 -19.48 8.56 30.01
N GLU A 109 -19.17 7.44 30.66
CA GLU A 109 -19.93 6.93 31.81
C GLU A 109 -19.81 7.85 33.03
N THR A 110 -18.61 8.35 33.31
CA THR A 110 -18.36 9.25 34.44
C THR A 110 -18.38 10.73 34.05
N ASN A 111 -18.50 11.03 32.76
CA ASN A 111 -18.35 12.39 32.20
C ASN A 111 -17.03 13.08 32.60
N ASP A 112 -15.96 12.28 32.73
CA ASP A 112 -14.62 12.76 33.09
C ASP A 112 -13.73 12.94 31.86
N VAL A 113 -13.05 14.08 31.82
CA VAL A 113 -11.92 14.36 30.94
C VAL A 113 -10.62 14.01 31.66
N PHE A 114 -9.73 13.30 30.97
CA PHE A 114 -8.40 12.92 31.43
C PHE A 114 -7.36 13.68 30.61
N GLU A 115 -6.45 14.39 31.28
CA GLU A 115 -5.36 15.14 30.63
C GLU A 115 -3.98 14.81 31.23
N PHE A 116 -3.06 14.43 30.36
CA PHE A 116 -1.68 14.13 30.70
C PHE A 116 -0.81 15.37 30.47
N LEU A 117 -0.39 16.00 31.56
CA LEU A 117 0.35 17.25 31.50
C LEU A 117 1.85 16.99 31.41
N GLY A 118 2.37 16.92 30.18
CA GLY A 118 3.82 16.97 29.89
C GLY A 118 4.46 18.19 30.54
N CYS A 119 5.51 18.00 31.35
CA CYS A 119 6.01 19.05 32.24
C CYS A 119 6.55 20.27 31.48
N HIS A 120 7.28 20.02 30.40
CA HIS A 120 7.84 21.06 29.52
C HIS A 120 6.75 21.77 28.71
N TRP A 121 5.77 21.02 28.20
CA TRP A 121 4.72 21.52 27.31
C TRP A 121 3.63 22.31 28.04
N HIS A 122 3.41 22.04 29.32
CA HIS A 122 2.36 22.65 30.14
C HIS A 122 2.88 23.57 31.25
N GLY A 123 4.20 23.86 31.27
CA GLY A 123 4.78 24.84 32.18
C GLY A 123 4.80 24.42 33.65
N CYS A 124 5.15 23.16 33.95
CA CYS A 124 5.13 22.63 35.32
C CYS A 124 5.94 23.48 36.31
N ARG A 125 5.30 23.91 37.41
CA ARG A 125 5.95 24.73 38.46
C ARG A 125 6.95 23.98 39.33
N LYS A 126 6.82 22.65 39.45
CA LYS A 126 7.79 21.82 40.20
C LYS A 126 9.07 21.56 39.41
N CYS A 127 8.93 21.23 38.11
CA CYS A 127 10.08 20.91 37.26
C CYS A 127 10.81 22.15 36.74
N PHE A 128 10.09 23.26 36.59
CA PHE A 128 10.64 24.55 36.15
C PHE A 128 10.29 25.64 37.19
N PRO A 129 10.99 25.68 38.34
CA PRO A 129 10.66 26.59 39.43
C PRO A 129 11.19 28.03 39.23
N CYS A 130 12.32 28.20 38.54
CA CYS A 130 13.02 29.48 38.40
C CYS A 130 12.86 30.08 36.99
N GLU A 131 13.05 31.40 36.87
CA GLU A 131 13.15 32.12 35.58
C GLU A 131 12.03 31.79 34.58
N ARG A 132 10.81 31.56 35.09
CA ARG A 132 9.69 30.99 34.31
C ARG A 132 9.18 31.88 33.19
N SER A 133 9.33 33.20 33.33
CA SER A 133 8.96 34.18 32.31
C SER A 133 10.00 34.28 31.19
N GLU A 134 11.24 33.87 31.45
CA GLU A 134 12.38 33.97 30.54
C GLU A 134 12.65 32.63 29.84
N THR A 135 12.45 31.52 30.55
CA THR A 135 12.56 30.16 30.04
C THR A 135 11.46 29.90 29.01
N LYS A 136 11.84 29.85 27.73
CA LYS A 136 10.93 29.64 26.60
C LYS A 136 11.11 28.26 25.98
N THR A 137 10.02 27.70 25.45
CA THR A 137 10.09 26.46 24.69
C THR A 137 10.68 26.73 23.29
N PRO A 138 11.56 25.87 22.75
CA PRO A 138 12.16 26.07 21.44
C PRO A 138 11.15 26.12 20.29
N LEU A 139 10.04 25.37 20.41
CA LEU A 139 9.06 25.19 19.35
C LEU A 139 8.01 26.32 19.29
N THR A 140 7.40 26.67 20.43
CA THR A 140 6.31 27.67 20.47
C THR A 140 6.79 29.06 20.87
N LYS A 141 8.03 29.19 21.38
CA LYS A 141 8.63 30.42 21.94
C LYS A 141 7.84 31.02 23.11
N GLN A 142 6.90 30.27 23.67
CA GLN A 142 6.13 30.67 24.85
C GLN A 142 6.93 30.41 26.11
N SER A 143 6.74 31.26 27.12
CA SER A 143 7.40 31.08 28.42
C SER A 143 6.73 29.99 29.26
N MET A 144 7.47 29.42 30.23
CA MET A 144 6.92 28.43 31.16
C MET A 144 5.74 28.98 31.98
N GLU A 145 5.72 30.28 32.28
CA GLU A 145 4.58 30.89 32.97
C GLU A 145 3.36 31.05 32.06
N GLU A 146 3.55 31.47 30.80
CA GLU A 146 2.48 31.54 29.81
C GLU A 146 1.82 30.18 29.59
N LEU A 147 2.62 29.11 29.41
CA LEU A 147 2.12 27.76 29.23
C LEU A 147 1.30 27.26 30.42
N TYR A 148 1.75 27.57 31.65
CA TYR A 148 1.01 27.21 32.85
C TYR A 148 -0.34 27.93 32.95
N VAL A 149 -0.37 29.24 32.66
CA VAL A 149 -1.59 30.04 32.64
C VAL A 149 -2.57 29.52 31.59
N VAL A 150 -2.09 29.20 30.38
CA VAL A 150 -2.90 28.60 29.31
C VAL A 150 -3.47 27.25 29.75
N THR A 151 -2.65 26.38 30.36
CA THR A 151 -3.07 25.08 30.89
C THR A 151 -4.16 25.24 31.94
N LYS A 152 -4.01 26.20 32.86
CA LYS A 152 -5.00 26.47 33.92
C LYS A 152 -6.30 27.05 33.37
N LYS A 153 -6.22 27.95 32.40
CA LYS A 153 -7.39 28.49 31.71
C LYS A 153 -8.16 27.38 30.98
N ARG A 154 -7.45 26.45 30.32
CA ARG A 154 -8.03 25.27 29.68
C ARG A 154 -8.77 24.39 30.69
N GLU A 155 -8.11 24.03 31.80
CA GLU A 155 -8.72 23.26 32.89
C GLU A 155 -10.01 23.93 33.41
N GLN A 156 -9.97 25.24 33.71
CA GLN A 156 -11.13 25.99 34.18
C GLN A 156 -12.26 26.01 33.15
N THR A 157 -11.94 26.18 31.87
CA THR A 157 -12.93 26.21 30.79
C THR A 157 -13.63 24.86 30.66
N ILE A 158 -12.87 23.76 30.67
CA ILE A 158 -13.43 22.41 30.56
C ILE A 158 -14.33 22.08 31.76
N ARG A 159 -13.88 22.39 32.99
CA ARG A 159 -14.71 22.26 34.19
C ARG A 159 -15.98 23.12 34.12
N GLY A 160 -15.87 24.35 33.61
CA GLY A 160 -17.00 25.28 33.44
C GLY A 160 -18.03 24.81 32.42
N LEU A 161 -17.65 23.91 31.50
CA LEU A 161 -18.57 23.23 30.58
C LEU A 161 -19.27 22.01 31.21
N GLY A 162 -19.00 21.71 32.48
CA GLY A 162 -19.66 20.65 33.24
C GLY A 162 -18.95 19.30 33.22
N TYR A 163 -17.72 19.22 32.71
CA TYR A 163 -16.93 17.98 32.71
C TYR A 163 -16.15 17.81 34.01
N GLY A 164 -16.09 16.58 34.51
CA GLY A 164 -15.07 16.20 35.48
C GLY A 164 -13.68 16.35 34.85
N TYR A 165 -12.68 16.81 35.61
CA TYR A 165 -11.34 17.06 35.06
C TYR A 165 -10.30 16.37 35.93
N ARG A 166 -9.78 15.26 35.41
CA ARG A 166 -8.73 14.44 36.01
C ARG A 166 -7.43 14.69 35.26
N ARG A 167 -6.38 15.01 36.00
CA ARG A 167 -5.07 15.29 35.40
C ARG A 167 -3.96 14.60 36.16
N ILE A 168 -2.88 14.29 35.43
CA ILE A 168 -1.62 13.89 36.03
C ILE A 168 -0.48 14.64 35.34
N TRP A 169 0.51 15.08 36.13
CA TRP A 169 1.73 15.62 35.54
C TRP A 169 2.70 14.48 35.19
N GLU A 170 3.46 14.67 34.13
CA GLU A 170 4.46 13.69 33.67
C GLU A 170 5.41 13.24 34.78
N HIS A 171 5.95 14.17 35.58
CA HIS A 171 6.84 13.82 36.69
C HIS A 171 6.13 13.05 37.81
N ASP A 172 4.85 13.37 38.08
CA ASP A 172 4.05 12.66 39.08
C ASP A 172 3.75 11.23 38.59
N PHE A 173 3.46 11.04 37.30
CA PHE A 173 3.26 9.72 36.70
C PHE A 173 4.55 8.89 36.69
N ALA A 174 5.68 9.50 36.32
CA ALA A 174 6.99 8.84 36.39
C ALA A 174 7.33 8.39 37.83
N SER A 175 7.03 9.22 38.82
CA SER A 175 7.22 8.87 40.23
C SER A 175 6.29 7.72 40.67
N ARG A 176 5.04 7.69 40.18
CA ARG A 176 4.10 6.57 40.41
C ARG A 176 4.55 5.28 39.75
N LEU A 177 5.10 5.31 38.54
CA LEU A 177 5.67 4.14 37.87
C LEU A 177 6.79 3.49 38.70
N ASN A 178 7.60 4.30 39.40
CA ASN A 178 8.69 3.80 40.23
C ASN A 178 8.22 3.27 41.59
N SER A 179 7.14 3.83 42.15
CA SER A 179 6.66 3.50 43.50
C SER A 179 5.56 2.44 43.52
N ASN A 180 4.72 2.35 42.49
CA ASN A 180 3.63 1.39 42.41
C ASN A 180 4.04 0.15 41.61
N LYS A 181 4.29 -0.95 42.32
CA LYS A 181 4.67 -2.25 41.73
C LYS A 181 3.65 -2.78 40.71
N ARG A 182 2.34 -2.61 40.94
CA ARG A 182 1.29 -3.09 40.01
C ARG A 182 1.32 -2.32 38.69
N LEU A 183 1.41 -0.99 38.77
CA LEU A 183 1.54 -0.12 37.60
C LEU A 183 2.83 -0.41 36.82
N LYS A 184 3.94 -0.67 37.52
CA LYS A 184 5.21 -1.03 36.87
C LYS A 184 5.10 -2.34 36.08
N ILE A 185 4.57 -3.39 36.70
CA ILE A 185 4.36 -4.69 36.05
C ILE A 185 3.40 -4.55 34.86
N PHE A 186 2.33 -3.76 35.01
CA PHE A 186 1.43 -3.44 33.90
C PHE A 186 2.18 -2.77 32.75
N ALA A 187 2.96 -1.73 33.03
CA ALA A 187 3.71 -0.96 32.03
C ALA A 187 4.79 -1.75 31.28
N GLU A 188 5.39 -2.74 31.93
CA GLU A 188 6.40 -3.62 31.34
C GLU A 188 5.78 -4.68 30.43
N ASN A 189 4.58 -5.15 30.75
CA ASN A 189 3.89 -6.19 29.97
C ASN A 189 2.89 -5.65 28.93
N HIS A 190 2.55 -4.36 29.01
CA HIS A 190 1.58 -3.74 28.12
C HIS A 190 2.25 -3.24 26.84
N GLU A 191 2.03 -3.96 25.73
CA GLU A 191 2.38 -3.51 24.39
C GLU A 191 1.36 -2.46 23.93
N ILE A 192 1.82 -1.24 23.68
CA ILE A 192 0.97 -0.19 23.13
C ILE A 192 0.86 -0.43 21.62
N GLU A 193 -0.30 -0.92 21.19
CA GLU A 193 -0.58 -1.15 19.78
C GLU A 193 -1.04 0.15 19.11
N GLU A 194 -0.41 0.49 17.98
CA GLU A 194 -0.92 1.57 17.13
C GLU A 194 -2.24 1.18 16.48
N ARG A 195 -3.06 2.20 16.19
CA ARG A 195 -4.32 2.00 15.50
C ARG A 195 -4.11 1.43 14.10
N LEU A 196 -4.97 0.49 13.70
CA LEU A 196 -4.99 -0.09 12.36
C LEU A 196 -5.00 1.02 11.29
N ASP A 197 -3.97 1.04 10.43
CA ASP A 197 -3.96 1.85 9.21
C ASP A 197 -4.47 1.03 8.03
N PRO A 198 -5.65 1.37 7.45
CA PRO A 198 -6.19 0.66 6.29
C PRO A 198 -5.21 0.58 5.13
N ARG A 199 -4.33 1.58 4.96
CA ARG A 199 -3.34 1.61 3.87
C ARG A 199 -2.34 0.46 3.96
N HIS A 200 -2.04 -0.05 5.16
CA HIS A 200 -1.19 -1.23 5.32
C HIS A 200 -1.83 -2.48 4.71
N SER A 201 -3.16 -2.51 4.57
CA SER A 201 -3.90 -3.58 3.90
C SER A 201 -4.01 -3.40 2.38
N PHE A 202 -3.49 -2.28 1.83
CA PHE A 202 -3.59 -2.01 0.40
C PHE A 202 -2.44 -2.66 -0.38
N PHE A 203 -2.76 -3.79 -1.02
CA PHE A 203 -1.85 -4.54 -1.88
C PHE A 203 -2.37 -4.55 -3.33
N GLY A 204 -1.45 -4.68 -4.29
CA GLY A 204 -1.78 -4.79 -5.71
C GLY A 204 -2.22 -6.19 -6.13
N GLY A 205 -2.15 -6.47 -7.44
CA GLY A 205 -2.31 -7.81 -7.98
C GLY A 205 -1.21 -8.77 -7.55
N ARG A 206 -1.48 -10.07 -7.64
CA ARG A 206 -0.49 -11.12 -7.38
C ARG A 206 0.32 -11.40 -8.63
N THR A 207 1.63 -11.19 -8.57
CA THR A 207 2.54 -11.59 -9.66
C THR A 207 3.66 -12.43 -9.08
N ASP A 208 3.80 -13.66 -9.55
CA ASP A 208 4.74 -14.62 -8.98
C ASP A 208 5.04 -15.76 -9.95
N THR A 209 6.26 -16.31 -9.87
CA THR A 209 6.73 -17.42 -10.70
C THR A 209 6.82 -18.67 -9.84
N THR A 210 5.98 -19.67 -10.13
CA THR A 210 6.00 -20.94 -9.40
C THR A 210 7.11 -21.86 -9.91
N LYS A 211 7.37 -21.86 -11.22
CA LYS A 211 8.36 -22.75 -11.85
C LYS A 211 9.19 -21.97 -12.86
N LEU A 212 10.51 -21.99 -12.72
CA LEU A 212 11.42 -21.23 -13.58
C LEU A 212 11.56 -21.83 -14.98
N TYR A 213 11.40 -23.14 -15.14
CA TYR A 213 11.51 -23.82 -16.42
C TYR A 213 10.60 -25.04 -16.49
N HIS A 214 9.87 -25.20 -17.60
CA HIS A 214 9.08 -26.39 -17.86
C HIS A 214 8.95 -26.63 -19.37
N LYS A 215 9.18 -27.87 -19.79
CA LYS A 215 8.95 -28.34 -21.16
C LYS A 215 7.85 -29.38 -21.12
N ALA A 216 6.84 -29.21 -21.97
CA ALA A 216 5.67 -30.08 -21.99
C ALA A 216 6.06 -31.52 -22.38
N GLY A 217 5.62 -32.50 -21.60
CA GLY A 217 5.71 -33.92 -21.93
C GLY A 217 4.74 -34.36 -23.04
N LYS A 218 4.76 -35.66 -23.40
CA LYS A 218 3.90 -36.22 -24.45
C LYS A 218 2.40 -36.08 -24.16
N ASP A 219 2.02 -36.10 -22.88
CA ASP A 219 0.62 -36.03 -22.41
C ASP A 219 0.31 -34.72 -21.67
N GLU A 220 1.12 -33.68 -21.90
CA GLU A 220 1.00 -32.37 -21.25
C GLU A 220 0.84 -31.28 -22.30
N GLN A 221 0.04 -30.26 -21.98
CA GLN A 221 -0.05 -29.03 -22.77
C GLN A 221 0.07 -27.84 -21.83
N ILE A 222 0.94 -26.88 -22.13
CA ILE A 222 1.01 -25.66 -21.32
C ILE A 222 0.01 -24.65 -21.90
N LYS A 223 -0.92 -24.19 -21.07
CA LYS A 223 -1.98 -23.24 -21.45
C LYS A 223 -1.76 -21.90 -20.76
N TYR A 224 -2.23 -20.83 -21.40
CA TYR A 224 -2.19 -19.48 -20.87
C TYR A 224 -3.60 -18.90 -20.91
N VAL A 225 -4.13 -18.57 -19.73
CA VAL A 225 -5.48 -18.01 -19.57
C VAL A 225 -5.42 -16.64 -18.90
N ASP A 226 -6.37 -15.77 -19.24
CA ASP A 226 -6.53 -14.42 -18.71
C ASP A 226 -8.00 -14.14 -18.42
N PHE A 227 -8.29 -13.45 -17.31
CA PHE A 227 -9.64 -13.04 -16.97
C PHE A 227 -10.07 -11.84 -17.80
N THR A 228 -11.19 -11.97 -18.52
CA THR A 228 -11.78 -10.85 -19.24
C THR A 228 -12.24 -9.77 -18.26
N SER A 229 -11.45 -8.70 -18.12
CA SER A 229 -11.73 -7.54 -17.26
C SER A 229 -11.95 -7.89 -15.78
N LEU A 230 -10.94 -8.47 -15.13
CA LEU A 230 -11.00 -8.89 -13.72
C LEU A 230 -11.45 -7.78 -12.75
N TYR A 231 -10.84 -6.58 -12.81
CA TYR A 231 -11.20 -5.49 -11.91
C TYR A 231 -12.62 -4.94 -12.15
N PRO A 232 -13.07 -4.73 -13.41
CA PRO A 232 -14.47 -4.43 -13.67
C PRO A 232 -15.45 -5.50 -13.19
N TRP A 233 -15.13 -6.80 -13.34
CA TRP A 233 -15.93 -7.88 -12.78
C TRP A 233 -16.06 -7.73 -11.25
N THR A 234 -14.94 -7.51 -10.57
CA THR A 234 -14.90 -7.29 -9.13
C THR A 234 -15.78 -6.13 -8.70
N ASN A 235 -15.67 -4.98 -9.36
CA ASN A 235 -16.48 -3.80 -9.05
C ASN A 235 -17.99 -4.01 -9.32
N LYS A 236 -18.35 -4.94 -10.21
CA LYS A 236 -19.75 -5.23 -10.58
C LYS A 236 -20.40 -6.24 -9.64
N TYR A 237 -19.69 -7.30 -9.24
CA TYR A 237 -20.29 -8.46 -8.58
C TYR A 237 -19.88 -8.65 -7.12
N CYS A 238 -18.78 -8.05 -6.66
CA CYS A 238 -18.29 -8.28 -5.30
C CYS A 238 -18.87 -7.31 -4.27
N ARG A 239 -18.83 -7.71 -2.99
CA ARG A 239 -19.34 -6.93 -1.87
C ARG A 239 -18.34 -5.85 -1.44
N TYR A 240 -18.81 -4.62 -1.23
CA TYR A 240 -18.01 -3.49 -0.76
C TYR A 240 -18.55 -2.89 0.55
N PRO A 241 -17.67 -2.30 1.38
CA PRO A 241 -18.11 -1.45 2.48
C PRO A 241 -18.68 -0.13 1.91
N LEU A 242 -19.85 0.27 2.39
CA LEU A 242 -20.53 1.49 1.95
C LEU A 242 -20.40 2.64 2.95
N HIS A 243 -20.64 2.37 4.24
CA HIS A 243 -20.67 3.41 5.28
C HIS A 243 -19.30 3.66 5.93
N HIS A 244 -19.25 4.60 6.87
CA HIS A 244 -18.07 4.79 7.72
C HIS A 244 -17.79 3.50 8.51
N PRO A 245 -16.52 3.10 8.66
CA PRO A 245 -16.17 1.93 9.45
C PRO A 245 -16.45 2.19 10.94
N GLU A 246 -16.93 1.16 11.62
CA GLU A 246 -16.90 1.10 13.07
C GLU A 246 -15.49 0.69 13.52
N ILE A 247 -14.96 1.35 14.57
CA ILE A 247 -13.62 1.09 15.10
C ILE A 247 -13.78 0.25 16.37
N ILE A 248 -13.39 -1.01 16.27
CA ILE A 248 -13.42 -1.99 17.37
C ILE A 248 -11.98 -2.22 17.83
N THR A 249 -11.73 -2.08 19.13
CA THR A 249 -10.38 -2.13 19.73
C THR A 249 -10.31 -3.04 20.96
N ASN A 250 -11.45 -3.55 21.42
CA ASN A 250 -11.58 -4.48 22.53
C ASN A 250 -12.84 -5.32 22.35
N ASN A 251 -13.01 -6.34 23.21
CA ASN A 251 -14.19 -7.21 23.24
C ASN A 251 -14.50 -7.83 21.86
N PHE A 252 -13.47 -8.32 21.19
CA PHE A 252 -13.60 -8.96 19.89
C PHE A 252 -14.43 -10.24 19.98
N GLU A 253 -15.33 -10.41 19.03
CA GLU A 253 -16.06 -11.64 18.76
C GLU A 253 -15.31 -12.50 17.73
N ASP A 254 -15.92 -13.62 17.34
CA ASP A 254 -15.42 -14.46 16.26
C ASP A 254 -15.35 -13.68 14.93
N LEU A 255 -14.30 -13.94 14.14
CA LEU A 255 -13.97 -13.16 12.94
C LEU A 255 -15.05 -13.17 11.86
N ASP A 256 -15.86 -14.23 11.80
CA ASP A 256 -16.96 -14.40 10.84
C ASP A 256 -18.12 -13.43 11.07
N LYS A 257 -18.21 -12.83 12.26
CA LYS A 257 -19.20 -11.79 12.58
C LYS A 257 -18.81 -10.41 12.03
N TYR A 258 -17.57 -10.25 11.60
CA TYR A 258 -17.07 -8.98 11.09
C TYR A 258 -16.97 -8.96 9.56
N PHE A 259 -17.23 -7.79 8.98
CA PHE A 259 -16.92 -7.51 7.58
C PHE A 259 -16.09 -6.23 7.51
N GLY A 260 -14.78 -6.38 7.30
CA GLY A 260 -13.87 -5.23 7.35
C GLY A 260 -12.40 -5.62 7.34
N LEU A 261 -11.58 -4.78 7.96
CA LEU A 261 -10.15 -5.01 8.14
C LEU A 261 -9.90 -5.38 9.60
N CYS A 262 -9.05 -6.38 9.82
CA CYS A 262 -8.58 -6.75 11.14
C CYS A 262 -7.05 -6.70 11.18
N HIS A 263 -6.50 -6.31 12.33
CA HIS A 263 -5.07 -6.41 12.61
C HIS A 263 -4.88 -7.63 13.49
N VAL A 264 -4.22 -8.66 12.97
CA VAL A 264 -4.15 -9.98 13.62
C VAL A 264 -2.77 -10.59 13.50
N LYS A 265 -2.41 -11.39 14.51
CA LYS A 265 -1.24 -12.28 14.46
C LYS A 265 -1.71 -13.66 14.04
N ILE A 266 -1.16 -14.18 12.93
CA ILE A 266 -1.60 -15.43 12.31
C ILE A 266 -0.48 -16.47 12.39
N LEU A 267 -0.82 -17.69 12.79
CA LEU A 267 0.02 -18.87 12.58
C LEU A 267 -0.37 -19.48 11.21
N PRO A 268 0.51 -19.44 10.19
CA PRO A 268 0.19 -19.95 8.86
C PRO A 268 0.03 -21.48 8.88
N PRO A 269 -0.80 -22.06 8.00
CA PRO A 269 -0.83 -23.50 7.77
C PRO A 269 0.52 -23.98 7.20
N THR A 270 0.91 -25.21 7.54
CA THR A 270 2.18 -25.80 7.09
C THR A 270 2.15 -26.36 5.68
N ASN A 271 0.95 -26.67 5.15
CA ASN A 271 0.78 -27.30 3.84
C ASN A 271 -0.12 -26.46 2.93
N LEU A 272 0.30 -25.22 2.65
CA LEU A 272 -0.40 -24.33 1.73
C LEU A 272 0.54 -23.95 0.59
N TYR A 273 0.29 -24.53 -0.59
CA TYR A 273 1.13 -24.33 -1.76
C TYR A 273 1.02 -22.92 -2.33
N HIS A 274 -0.22 -22.46 -2.58
CA HIS A 274 -0.49 -21.08 -2.96
C HIS A 274 -0.81 -20.26 -1.72
N VAL A 275 0.17 -19.50 -1.21
CA VAL A 275 -0.06 -18.61 -0.05
C VAL A 275 -1.06 -17.51 -0.39
N VAL A 276 -2.02 -17.24 0.51
CA VAL A 276 -3.11 -16.27 0.28
C VAL A 276 -2.70 -14.85 0.69
N LEU A 277 -2.07 -14.72 1.85
CA LEU A 277 -1.83 -13.41 2.46
C LEU A 277 -0.62 -12.70 1.84
N PRO A 278 -0.79 -11.46 1.36
CA PRO A 278 0.31 -10.66 0.86
C PRO A 278 1.18 -10.11 1.99
N TYR A 279 2.47 -9.99 1.73
CA TYR A 279 3.44 -9.35 2.60
C TYR A 279 4.33 -8.41 1.78
N ARG A 280 4.62 -7.21 2.30
CA ARG A 280 5.59 -6.30 1.69
C ARG A 280 6.91 -6.40 2.44
N CYS A 281 7.96 -6.79 1.71
CA CYS A 281 9.32 -6.82 2.22
C CYS A 281 10.23 -6.09 1.23
N ASN A 282 10.96 -5.07 1.70
CA ASN A 282 11.90 -4.27 0.89
C ASN A 282 11.30 -3.75 -0.43
N GLY A 283 10.12 -3.12 -0.34
CA GLY A 283 9.41 -2.56 -1.50
C GLY A 283 8.81 -3.58 -2.48
N LYS A 284 9.04 -4.88 -2.28
CA LYS A 284 8.48 -5.97 -3.09
C LYS A 284 7.24 -6.56 -2.44
N LEU A 285 6.26 -6.92 -3.26
CA LEU A 285 5.07 -7.65 -2.85
C LEU A 285 5.32 -9.14 -3.03
N ILE A 286 5.20 -9.91 -1.95
CA ILE A 286 5.45 -11.35 -1.90
C ILE A 286 4.33 -12.04 -1.12
N PHE A 287 4.27 -13.37 -1.20
CA PHE A 287 3.24 -14.18 -0.53
C PHE A 287 3.90 -15.32 0.26
N PRO A 288 4.48 -15.04 1.43
CA PRO A 288 5.20 -16.06 2.20
C PRO A 288 4.36 -16.68 3.32
N LEU A 289 4.67 -17.93 3.68
CA LEU A 289 4.13 -18.53 4.90
C LEU A 289 4.79 -17.91 6.14
N CYS A 290 6.10 -17.71 6.13
CA CYS A 290 6.83 -17.18 7.28
C CYS A 290 7.42 -15.80 7.00
N ARG A 291 6.94 -14.78 7.74
CA ARG A 291 7.48 -13.42 7.74
C ARG A 291 8.98 -13.40 8.02
N THR A 292 9.41 -14.03 9.11
CA THR A 292 10.81 -14.04 9.56
C THR A 292 11.73 -14.69 8.54
N CYS A 293 11.30 -15.80 7.91
CA CYS A 293 12.10 -16.45 6.88
C CYS A 293 12.38 -15.51 5.70
N VAL A 294 11.39 -14.76 5.24
CA VAL A 294 11.64 -13.82 4.13
C VAL A 294 12.50 -12.65 4.56
N GLU A 295 12.20 -12.04 5.70
CA GLU A 295 13.02 -10.93 6.21
C GLU A 295 14.49 -11.31 6.38
N THR A 296 14.77 -12.54 6.82
CA THR A 296 16.14 -13.03 7.07
C THR A 296 16.85 -13.52 5.80
N THR A 297 16.13 -14.09 4.83
CA THR A 297 16.71 -14.53 3.55
C THR A 297 16.89 -13.38 2.56
N ASN A 298 16.27 -12.23 2.82
CA ASN A 298 16.48 -11.03 2.02
C ASN A 298 17.81 -10.38 2.42
N GLN A 299 18.88 -10.69 1.66
CA GLN A 299 20.25 -10.22 1.89
C GLN A 299 20.46 -8.74 1.51
N GLU A 300 19.49 -7.86 1.79
CA GLU A 300 19.71 -6.42 1.59
C GLU A 300 20.50 -5.86 2.79
N SER A 301 21.68 -5.32 2.51
CA SER A 301 22.54 -4.70 3.51
C SER A 301 21.98 -3.35 3.97
N GLU A 302 22.44 -2.84 5.11
CA GLU A 302 22.12 -1.47 5.55
C GLU A 302 22.59 -0.42 4.53
N ALA A 303 23.64 -0.71 3.75
CA ALA A 303 24.07 0.13 2.64
C ALA A 303 23.03 0.17 1.52
N ASP A 304 22.38 -0.95 1.19
CA ASP A 304 21.32 -0.99 0.17
C ASP A 304 20.13 -0.12 0.57
N LYS A 305 19.74 -0.15 1.86
CA LYS A 305 18.68 0.73 2.39
C LYS A 305 19.04 2.20 2.28
N PHE A 306 20.29 2.56 2.60
CA PHE A 306 20.78 3.93 2.43
C PHE A 306 20.70 4.38 0.97
N PHE A 307 21.22 3.58 0.03
CA PHE A 307 21.18 3.91 -1.39
C PHE A 307 19.76 3.95 -1.96
N GLN A 308 18.85 3.12 -1.46
CA GLN A 308 17.43 3.20 -1.81
C GLN A 308 16.83 4.54 -1.44
N ILE A 309 17.11 5.08 -0.24
CA ILE A 309 16.59 6.39 0.18
C ILE A 309 17.21 7.52 -0.65
N VAL A 310 18.53 7.47 -0.89
CA VAL A 310 19.24 8.49 -1.67
C VAL A 310 18.80 8.49 -3.14
N SER A 311 18.46 7.33 -3.67
CA SER A 311 18.04 7.16 -5.07
C SER A 311 16.52 7.27 -5.26
N ASP A 312 15.75 7.46 -4.20
CA ASP A 312 14.30 7.56 -4.25
C ASP A 312 13.89 8.90 -4.90
N PRO A 313 13.27 8.90 -6.09
CA PRO A 313 12.90 10.13 -6.78
C PRO A 313 11.83 10.94 -6.03
N THR A 314 11.16 10.34 -5.04
CA THR A 314 10.16 11.03 -4.20
C THR A 314 10.78 11.83 -3.06
N LYS A 315 12.08 11.64 -2.79
CA LYS A 315 12.81 12.28 -1.70
C LYS A 315 13.87 13.22 -2.26
N VAL A 316 14.06 14.36 -1.61
CA VAL A 316 15.19 15.24 -1.83
C VAL A 316 16.10 15.08 -0.63
N VAL A 317 17.28 14.49 -0.83
CA VAL A 317 18.29 14.43 0.22
C VAL A 317 18.80 15.84 0.48
N GLU A 318 18.61 16.32 1.70
CA GLU A 318 19.04 17.65 2.12
C GLU A 318 20.46 17.60 2.68
N ASN A 319 20.75 16.62 3.53
CA ASN A 319 22.07 16.45 4.13
C ASN A 319 22.29 15.01 4.64
N PHE A 320 23.53 14.67 4.98
CA PHE A 320 23.82 13.50 5.81
C PHE A 320 24.98 13.80 6.76
N HIS A 321 24.92 13.19 7.95
CA HIS A 321 25.91 13.34 9.00
C HIS A 321 26.43 11.96 9.39
N ILE A 322 27.75 11.79 9.34
CA ILE A 322 28.40 10.60 9.91
C ILE A 322 28.48 10.84 11.41
N VAL A 323 27.64 10.14 12.18
CA VAL A 323 27.54 10.29 13.63
C VAL A 323 28.59 9.44 14.35
N SER A 324 28.91 8.28 13.78
CA SER A 324 29.96 7.37 14.24
C SER A 324 30.45 6.50 13.08
N ASN A 325 31.44 5.64 13.34
CA ASN A 325 31.94 4.67 12.34
C ASN A 325 30.84 3.74 11.80
N ASP A 326 29.76 3.53 12.56
CA ASP A 326 28.69 2.60 12.23
C ASP A 326 27.31 3.29 12.12
N THR A 327 27.26 4.63 12.05
CA THR A 327 25.97 5.36 12.05
C THR A 327 26.01 6.60 11.17
N ILE A 328 25.08 6.66 10.22
CA ILE A 328 24.84 7.82 9.36
C ILE A 328 23.42 8.32 9.61
N GLN A 329 23.29 9.60 9.94
CA GLN A 329 22.01 10.31 9.98
C GLN A 329 21.77 10.93 8.60
N LEU A 330 20.60 10.69 8.01
CA LEU A 330 20.22 11.20 6.70
C LEU A 330 19.02 12.14 6.84
N GLU A 331 19.17 13.37 6.36
CA GLU A 331 18.12 14.39 6.34
C GLU A 331 17.56 14.49 4.93
N TRP A 332 16.24 14.39 4.80
CA TRP A 332 15.56 14.46 3.51
C TRP A 332 14.18 15.09 3.66
N SER A 333 13.72 15.74 2.60
CA SER A 333 12.36 16.25 2.48
C SER A 333 11.61 15.61 1.32
N GLN A 334 10.28 15.65 1.39
CA GLN A 334 9.42 15.13 0.33
C GLN A 334 9.53 16.05 -0.89
N HIS A 335 9.86 15.47 -2.04
CA HIS A 335 9.94 16.22 -3.28
C HIS A 335 8.56 16.79 -3.65
N SER A 336 8.44 18.11 -3.85
CA SER A 336 7.17 18.84 -4.03
C SER A 336 6.26 18.35 -5.17
N LYS A 337 6.84 17.72 -6.20
CA LYS A 337 6.14 17.06 -7.31
C LYS A 337 5.47 15.73 -6.96
N PHE A 338 5.82 15.13 -5.83
CA PHE A 338 5.19 13.94 -5.29
C PHE A 338 4.39 14.37 -4.06
N PRO A 339 3.22 15.01 -4.27
CA PRO A 339 2.41 15.48 -3.15
C PRO A 339 2.10 14.31 -2.21
N PRO A 340 1.99 14.59 -0.90
CA PRO A 340 1.66 13.57 0.09
C PRO A 340 0.36 12.87 -0.30
N VAL A 341 0.27 11.61 0.12
CA VAL A 341 -0.79 10.69 -0.31
C VAL A 341 -2.16 11.29 -0.03
N ASP A 342 -3.05 11.29 -1.04
CA ASP A 342 -4.40 11.82 -0.89
C ASP A 342 -5.17 11.05 0.19
N VAL A 343 -5.46 11.73 1.29
CA VAL A 343 -6.25 11.22 2.42
C VAL A 343 -7.75 11.19 2.13
N LYS A 344 -8.21 11.81 1.03
CA LYS A 344 -9.63 11.91 0.68
C LYS A 344 -10.12 10.76 -0.21
N THR A 345 -9.21 10.03 -0.85
CA THR A 345 -9.55 8.84 -1.62
C THR A 345 -10.07 7.74 -0.68
N ASN A 346 -11.22 7.15 -1.01
CA ASN A 346 -11.78 6.03 -0.24
C ASN A 346 -10.93 4.78 -0.43
N ILE A 347 -9.96 4.62 0.48
CA ILE A 347 -8.98 3.52 0.45
C ILE A 347 -9.64 2.15 0.61
N PHE A 348 -10.78 2.05 1.29
CA PHE A 348 -11.49 0.78 1.47
C PHE A 348 -11.96 0.22 0.14
N ILE A 349 -12.47 1.06 -0.78
CA ILE A 349 -12.83 0.60 -2.12
C ILE A 349 -11.62 0.01 -2.84
N ALA A 350 -10.47 0.71 -2.80
CA ALA A 350 -9.26 0.21 -3.44
C ALA A 350 -8.76 -1.11 -2.82
N ILE A 351 -8.79 -1.25 -1.49
CA ILE A 351 -8.41 -2.48 -0.78
C ILE A 351 -9.31 -3.64 -1.18
N PHE A 352 -10.63 -3.46 -1.12
CA PHE A 352 -11.59 -4.53 -1.44
C PHE A 352 -11.54 -4.89 -2.92
N THR A 353 -11.39 -3.93 -3.83
CA THR A 353 -11.22 -4.19 -5.27
C THR A 353 -10.02 -5.09 -5.54
N THR A 354 -8.85 -4.82 -4.93
CA THR A 354 -7.68 -5.67 -5.16
C THR A 354 -7.73 -6.99 -4.40
N MET A 355 -8.33 -7.02 -3.21
CA MET A 355 -8.57 -8.24 -2.44
C MET A 355 -9.43 -9.22 -3.21
N TRP A 356 -10.61 -8.79 -3.69
CA TRP A 356 -11.51 -9.65 -4.46
C TRP A 356 -10.90 -10.14 -5.76
N ALA A 357 -10.15 -9.29 -6.47
CA ALA A 357 -9.41 -9.71 -7.66
C ALA A 357 -8.39 -10.83 -7.32
N ARG A 358 -7.63 -10.70 -6.22
CA ARG A 358 -6.69 -11.75 -5.76
C ARG A 358 -7.42 -13.04 -5.38
N LEU A 359 -8.55 -12.95 -4.69
CA LEU A 359 -9.37 -14.12 -4.31
C LEU A 359 -9.94 -14.82 -5.54
N LYS A 360 -10.40 -14.06 -6.55
CA LYS A 360 -10.90 -14.63 -7.80
C LYS A 360 -9.81 -15.37 -8.57
N LEU A 361 -8.60 -14.81 -8.64
CA LEU A 361 -7.44 -15.53 -9.18
C LEU A 361 -7.12 -16.77 -8.33
N TYR A 362 -7.21 -16.68 -7.00
CA TYR A 362 -6.90 -17.77 -6.09
C TYR A 362 -7.79 -19.01 -6.32
N GLU A 363 -9.08 -18.86 -6.65
CA GLU A 363 -9.96 -19.98 -7.02
C GLU A 363 -9.36 -20.85 -8.14
N VAL A 364 -8.73 -20.20 -9.13
CA VAL A 364 -8.08 -20.90 -10.25
C VAL A 364 -6.76 -21.53 -9.81
N LEU A 365 -5.98 -20.82 -8.98
CA LEU A 365 -4.71 -21.34 -8.47
C LEU A 365 -4.91 -22.56 -7.58
N ASP A 366 -5.92 -22.55 -6.71
CA ASP A 366 -6.26 -23.66 -5.82
C ASP A 366 -6.70 -24.90 -6.60
N MET A 367 -7.51 -24.72 -7.65
CA MET A 367 -7.90 -25.80 -8.57
C MET A 367 -6.71 -26.39 -9.34
N LEU A 368 -5.77 -25.54 -9.76
CA LEU A 368 -4.62 -25.94 -10.57
C LEU A 368 -3.48 -26.54 -9.74
N ASP A 369 -3.33 -26.06 -8.50
CA ASP A 369 -2.32 -26.48 -7.53
C ASP A 369 -0.88 -26.42 -8.12
N GLU A 370 -0.10 -27.50 -8.01
CA GLU A 370 1.28 -27.60 -8.53
C GLU A 370 1.40 -27.41 -10.05
N ARG A 371 0.28 -27.45 -10.79
CA ARG A 371 0.27 -27.29 -12.25
C ARG A 371 0.47 -25.84 -12.68
N VAL A 372 0.36 -24.88 -11.76
CA VAL A 372 0.60 -23.46 -12.06
C VAL A 372 2.10 -23.24 -12.29
N LEU A 373 2.47 -22.67 -13.44
CA LEU A 373 3.84 -22.26 -13.77
C LEU A 373 4.09 -20.80 -13.40
N TYR A 374 3.14 -19.92 -13.74
CA TYR A 374 3.27 -18.48 -13.59
C TYR A 374 1.91 -17.81 -13.41
N LYS A 375 1.88 -16.69 -12.69
CA LYS A 375 0.67 -15.92 -12.40
C LYS A 375 0.99 -14.43 -12.41
N ASP A 376 0.14 -13.62 -13.06
CA ASP A 376 0.25 -12.16 -13.07
C ASP A 376 -1.12 -11.51 -13.10
N THR A 377 -1.53 -11.00 -11.94
CA THR A 377 -2.73 -10.19 -11.65
C THR A 377 -4.06 -10.85 -12.02
N ASP A 378 -4.32 -11.01 -13.30
CA ASP A 378 -5.52 -11.52 -13.96
C ASP A 378 -5.23 -12.74 -14.85
N SER A 379 -3.97 -13.15 -14.95
CA SER A 379 -3.54 -14.19 -15.87
C SER A 379 -2.80 -15.35 -15.18
N CYS A 380 -2.90 -16.54 -15.75
CA CYS A 380 -2.27 -17.77 -15.26
C CYS A 380 -1.75 -18.65 -16.41
N ILE A 381 -0.50 -19.09 -16.29
CA ILE A 381 0.11 -20.11 -17.16
C ILE A 381 0.21 -21.40 -16.37
N TYR A 382 -0.31 -22.50 -16.92
CA TYR A 382 -0.37 -23.79 -16.22
C TYR A 382 -0.23 -24.99 -17.15
N VAL A 383 0.03 -26.15 -16.56
CA VAL A 383 0.12 -27.44 -17.24
C VAL A 383 -1.24 -28.13 -17.24
N SER A 384 -1.80 -28.34 -18.41
CA SER A 384 -2.99 -29.15 -18.65
C SER A 384 -2.60 -30.62 -18.80
N LYS A 385 -3.37 -31.51 -18.17
CA LYS A 385 -3.17 -32.96 -18.19
C LYS A 385 -4.51 -33.66 -18.35
N LYS A 386 -4.52 -34.79 -19.07
CA LYS A 386 -5.73 -35.59 -19.27
C LYS A 386 -6.28 -36.06 -17.91
N GLY A 387 -7.58 -35.87 -17.70
CA GLY A 387 -8.29 -36.29 -16.48
C GLY A 387 -8.09 -35.41 -15.25
N LYS A 388 -7.42 -34.25 -15.38
CA LYS A 388 -7.33 -33.24 -14.32
C LYS A 388 -8.34 -32.11 -14.56
N PRO A 389 -8.81 -31.42 -13.50
CA PRO A 389 -9.70 -30.27 -13.63
C PRO A 389 -9.08 -29.16 -14.47
N GLU A 390 -9.88 -28.53 -15.32
CA GLU A 390 -9.48 -27.42 -16.18
C GLU A 390 -10.34 -26.20 -15.84
N PRO A 391 -9.75 -24.98 -15.75
CA PRO A 391 -10.52 -23.77 -15.56
C PRO A 391 -11.52 -23.57 -16.72
N PRO A 392 -12.79 -23.28 -16.45
CA PRO A 392 -13.79 -23.08 -17.50
C PRO A 392 -13.46 -21.82 -18.31
N LEU A 393 -13.51 -21.96 -19.64
CA LEU A 393 -13.32 -20.84 -20.56
C LEU A 393 -14.66 -20.25 -20.97
N GLY A 394 -14.66 -18.94 -21.24
CA GLY A 394 -15.83 -18.23 -21.71
C GLY A 394 -15.49 -16.82 -22.20
N ASN A 395 -16.47 -16.13 -22.77
CA ASN A 395 -16.29 -14.83 -23.44
C ASN A 395 -16.95 -13.67 -22.68
N TYR A 396 -17.55 -13.94 -21.52
CA TYR A 396 -18.23 -12.94 -20.71
C TYR A 396 -17.30 -12.33 -19.65
N LEU A 397 -17.76 -11.21 -19.09
CA LEU A 397 -17.06 -10.48 -18.04
C LEU A 397 -16.69 -11.40 -16.86
N GLY A 398 -15.40 -11.46 -16.53
CA GLY A 398 -14.84 -12.27 -15.45
C GLY A 398 -14.69 -13.76 -15.74
N GLU A 399 -14.95 -14.20 -16.97
CA GLU A 399 -14.58 -15.53 -17.43
C GLU A 399 -13.15 -15.56 -17.97
N LEU A 400 -12.56 -16.76 -18.01
CA LEU A 400 -11.22 -16.96 -18.52
C LEU A 400 -11.23 -17.14 -20.04
N THR A 401 -10.34 -16.45 -20.72
CA THR A 401 -10.07 -16.59 -22.15
C THR A 401 -8.67 -17.15 -22.38
N SER A 402 -8.48 -17.89 -23.47
CA SER A 402 -7.13 -18.33 -23.88
C SER A 402 -6.36 -17.16 -24.48
N GLU A 403 -5.16 -16.90 -23.95
CA GLU A 403 -4.20 -15.95 -24.52
C GLU A 403 -3.42 -16.55 -25.70
N ILE A 404 -3.41 -17.88 -25.83
CA ILE A 404 -2.79 -18.56 -26.97
C ILE A 404 -3.81 -18.63 -28.12
N PRO A 405 -3.48 -18.10 -29.31
CA PRO A 405 -4.31 -18.25 -30.50
C PRO A 405 -4.55 -19.72 -30.82
N ALA A 406 -5.77 -20.06 -31.24
CA ALA A 406 -6.16 -21.44 -31.52
C ALA A 406 -5.25 -22.12 -32.58
N ASP A 407 -4.70 -21.33 -33.51
CA ASP A 407 -3.82 -21.83 -34.55
C ASP A 407 -2.37 -22.05 -34.08
N GLU A 408 -1.95 -21.42 -32.98
CA GLU A 408 -0.64 -21.67 -32.34
C GLU A 408 -0.65 -22.90 -31.41
N GLY A 409 -1.85 -23.42 -31.10
CA GLY A 409 -2.05 -24.61 -30.30
C GLY A 409 -1.80 -24.35 -28.81
N TYR A 410 -0.65 -24.78 -28.31
CA TYR A 410 -0.28 -24.70 -26.89
C TYR A 410 1.20 -24.34 -26.74
N ILE A 411 1.58 -23.92 -25.53
CA ILE A 411 2.97 -23.66 -25.20
C ILE A 411 3.70 -25.01 -25.05
N VAL A 412 4.78 -25.20 -25.79
CA VAL A 412 5.63 -26.40 -25.70
C VAL A 412 6.74 -26.25 -24.67
N GLU A 413 7.18 -25.02 -24.42
CA GLU A 413 8.29 -24.74 -23.52
C GLU A 413 8.11 -23.37 -22.87
N PHE A 414 8.22 -23.33 -21.55
CA PHE A 414 8.07 -22.14 -20.72
C PHE A 414 9.32 -21.90 -19.90
N VAL A 415 9.70 -20.63 -19.78
CA VAL A 415 10.81 -20.18 -18.95
C VAL A 415 10.49 -18.85 -18.26
N SER A 416 10.86 -18.68 -17.00
CA SER A 416 10.72 -17.42 -16.26
C SER A 416 11.91 -17.16 -15.35
N GLY A 417 12.47 -15.96 -15.47
CA GLY A 417 13.51 -15.43 -14.59
C GLY A 417 12.95 -14.67 -13.39
N GLY A 418 11.63 -14.76 -13.17
CA GLY A 418 10.92 -14.09 -12.07
C GLY A 418 9.74 -13.23 -12.54
N PRO A 419 9.13 -12.46 -11.61
CA PRO A 419 7.95 -11.67 -11.89
C PRO A 419 8.12 -10.70 -13.06
N LYS A 420 7.21 -10.81 -14.04
CA LYS A 420 7.16 -10.01 -15.29
C LYS A 420 8.36 -10.19 -16.21
N ASN A 421 9.13 -11.27 -16.01
CA ASN A 421 10.28 -11.68 -16.80
C ASN A 421 10.13 -13.15 -17.19
N TYR A 422 9.54 -13.41 -18.36
CA TYR A 422 9.30 -14.77 -18.84
C TYR A 422 9.31 -14.83 -20.37
N ALA A 423 9.53 -16.03 -20.89
CA ALA A 423 9.42 -16.34 -22.30
C ALA A 423 8.78 -17.71 -22.49
N TYR A 424 8.13 -17.91 -23.63
CA TYR A 424 7.56 -19.19 -23.99
C TYR A 424 7.63 -19.42 -25.49
N ARG A 425 7.61 -20.69 -25.87
CA ARG A 425 7.57 -21.17 -27.25
C ARG A 425 6.26 -21.93 -27.47
N THR A 426 5.54 -21.61 -28.54
CA THR A 426 4.38 -22.36 -29.02
C THR A 426 4.80 -23.28 -30.16
N LEU A 427 3.85 -23.93 -30.85
CA LEU A 427 4.17 -24.74 -32.03
C LEU A 427 4.63 -23.88 -33.24
N LYS A 428 4.35 -22.58 -33.23
CA LYS A 428 4.59 -21.68 -34.36
C LYS A 428 5.47 -20.49 -34.03
N SER A 429 5.46 -20.01 -32.79
CA SER A 429 6.08 -18.74 -32.43
C SER A 429 6.86 -18.81 -31.11
N GLU A 430 7.67 -17.79 -30.87
CA GLU A 430 8.31 -17.53 -29.59
C GLU A 430 7.87 -16.15 -29.09
N THR A 431 7.53 -16.08 -27.81
CA THR A 431 7.19 -14.83 -27.14
C THR A 431 8.13 -14.61 -25.97
N CYS A 432 8.62 -13.38 -25.82
CA CYS A 432 9.46 -12.95 -24.71
C CYS A 432 8.85 -11.70 -24.09
N LYS A 433 8.68 -11.68 -22.75
CA LYS A 433 8.18 -10.54 -21.98
C LYS A 433 9.15 -10.27 -20.83
N VAL A 434 9.88 -9.15 -20.90
CA VAL A 434 10.81 -8.74 -19.84
C VAL A 434 10.54 -7.29 -19.43
N LYS A 435 10.16 -7.12 -18.16
CA LYS A 435 9.81 -5.81 -17.61
C LYS A 435 11.01 -4.87 -17.66
N GLY A 436 10.76 -3.63 -18.08
CA GLY A 436 11.76 -2.58 -18.12
C GLY A 436 12.54 -2.54 -19.44
N PHE A 437 12.48 -3.56 -20.29
CA PHE A 437 13.07 -3.55 -21.61
C PHE A 437 12.00 -3.29 -22.67
N THR A 438 12.35 -2.50 -23.69
CA THR A 438 11.50 -2.32 -24.86
C THR A 438 12.00 -3.31 -25.91
N LEU A 439 11.24 -4.36 -26.21
CA LEU A 439 11.63 -5.38 -27.17
C LEU A 439 11.34 -4.91 -28.60
N ASN A 440 12.20 -4.04 -29.11
CA ASN A 440 12.31 -3.78 -30.56
C ASN A 440 13.17 -4.85 -31.23
N PHE A 441 13.22 -4.89 -32.56
CA PHE A 441 13.95 -5.91 -33.32
C PHE A 441 15.41 -6.12 -32.83
N THR A 442 16.15 -5.03 -32.60
CA THR A 442 17.53 -5.11 -32.11
C THR A 442 17.61 -5.73 -30.71
N ASN A 443 16.71 -5.33 -29.81
CA ASN A 443 16.71 -5.81 -28.44
C ASN A 443 16.19 -7.25 -28.34
N SER A 444 15.24 -7.66 -29.19
CA SER A 444 14.74 -9.05 -29.24
C SER A 444 15.80 -10.03 -29.75
N ASN A 445 16.78 -9.59 -30.53
CA ASN A 445 17.91 -10.45 -30.92
C ASN A 445 18.84 -10.79 -29.74
N ILE A 446 18.84 -9.94 -28.70
CA ILE A 446 19.68 -10.11 -27.50
C ILE A 446 18.89 -10.74 -26.36
N VAL A 447 17.66 -10.25 -26.13
CA VAL A 447 16.72 -10.73 -25.12
C VAL A 447 15.56 -11.46 -25.81
N ASN A 448 15.75 -12.76 -25.96
CA ASN A 448 14.82 -13.74 -26.54
C ASN A 448 14.67 -14.96 -25.63
N PHE A 449 13.85 -15.92 -26.06
CA PHE A 449 13.62 -17.17 -25.36
C PHE A 449 14.92 -17.88 -24.92
N ASN A 450 15.86 -18.08 -25.86
CA ASN A 450 17.12 -18.77 -25.58
C ASN A 450 17.95 -18.00 -24.54
N SER A 451 18.03 -16.67 -24.65
CA SER A 451 18.77 -15.87 -23.68
C SER A 451 18.21 -15.97 -22.26
N VAL A 452 16.88 -16.00 -22.10
CA VAL A 452 16.23 -16.13 -20.79
C VAL A 452 16.43 -17.54 -20.25
N LYS A 453 16.32 -18.55 -21.12
CA LYS A 453 16.62 -19.94 -20.79
C LYS A 453 18.05 -20.11 -20.31
N ASP A 454 19.02 -19.59 -21.05
CA ASP A 454 20.44 -19.68 -20.69
C ASP A 454 20.70 -19.05 -19.31
N MET A 455 20.09 -17.90 -18.99
CA MET A 455 20.24 -17.27 -17.67
C MET A 455 19.74 -18.16 -16.51
N ILE A 456 18.80 -19.06 -16.76
CA ILE A 456 18.20 -19.93 -15.73
C ILE A 456 18.87 -21.29 -15.69
N THR A 457 19.27 -21.83 -16.85
CA THR A 457 19.82 -23.18 -16.95
C THR A 457 21.34 -23.23 -16.95
N CYS A 458 22.02 -22.12 -17.24
CA CYS A 458 23.48 -22.05 -17.30
C CYS A 458 24.03 -21.24 -16.13
N ASN A 459 24.92 -21.86 -15.34
CA ASN A 459 25.51 -21.30 -14.12
C ASN A 459 26.63 -20.27 -14.39
N ARG A 460 26.45 -19.38 -15.38
CA ARG A 460 27.43 -18.34 -15.74
C ARG A 460 26.83 -16.97 -15.51
N ASP A 461 27.59 -16.08 -14.85
CA ASP A 461 27.29 -14.64 -14.74
C ASP A 461 27.27 -14.00 -16.14
N MET A 462 26.16 -14.16 -16.85
CA MET A 462 25.96 -13.60 -18.18
C MET A 462 25.21 -12.28 -18.07
N CYS A 463 25.93 -11.19 -17.80
CA CYS A 463 25.39 -9.83 -17.89
C CYS A 463 25.27 -9.43 -19.37
N LYS A 464 24.04 -9.20 -19.86
CA LYS A 464 23.80 -8.72 -21.24
C LYS A 464 23.40 -7.25 -21.22
N ALA A 465 24.29 -6.40 -21.73
CA ALA A 465 24.05 -4.97 -21.84
C ALA A 465 23.27 -4.60 -23.11
N LEU A 466 22.11 -3.97 -22.93
CA LEU A 466 21.29 -3.38 -23.98
C LEU A 466 21.47 -1.86 -24.02
N THR A 467 21.87 -1.33 -25.17
CA THR A 467 21.97 0.12 -25.39
C THR A 467 20.89 0.55 -26.37
N ASN A 468 19.91 1.32 -25.90
CA ASN A 468 18.96 1.99 -26.81
C ASN A 468 19.51 3.38 -27.16
N PRO A 469 19.92 3.62 -28.43
CA PRO A 469 20.51 4.89 -28.84
C PRO A 469 19.51 6.06 -28.80
N THR A 470 18.21 5.79 -29.03
CA THR A 470 17.17 6.81 -29.15
C THR A 470 15.88 6.39 -28.43
N LYS A 471 15.86 6.45 -27.09
CA LYS A 471 14.60 6.29 -26.35
C LYS A 471 13.98 7.68 -26.12
N ILE A 472 12.75 7.87 -26.59
CA ILE A 472 11.99 9.08 -26.29
C ILE A 472 11.55 9.00 -24.82
N CYS A 473 12.08 9.91 -24.01
CA CYS A 473 11.74 10.05 -22.61
C CYS A 473 10.98 11.38 -22.42
N ARG A 474 9.92 11.36 -21.60
CA ARG A 474 9.30 12.60 -21.10
C ARG A 474 10.14 13.09 -19.91
N LEU A 475 10.66 14.30 -20.01
CA LEU A 475 11.31 14.94 -18.86
C LEU A 475 10.25 15.29 -17.79
N PRO A 476 10.49 15.03 -16.49
CA PRO A 476 9.57 15.41 -15.41
C PRO A 476 9.32 16.93 -15.29
N ASN A 477 10.13 17.75 -15.98
CA ASN A 477 10.14 19.21 -15.81
C ASN A 477 9.66 19.98 -17.05
N GLN A 478 9.53 19.34 -18.21
CA GLN A 478 9.08 20.00 -19.42
C GLN A 478 8.23 19.02 -20.22
N ARG A 479 7.06 19.46 -20.70
CA ARG A 479 6.22 18.71 -21.66
C ARG A 479 6.89 18.65 -23.06
N LYS A 480 8.19 18.37 -23.12
CA LYS A 480 8.99 18.18 -24.31
C LYS A 480 9.55 16.77 -24.31
N ASN A 481 9.40 16.09 -25.44
CA ASN A 481 9.98 14.77 -25.69
C ASN A 481 11.47 14.96 -26.05
N ILE A 482 12.38 14.28 -25.35
CA ILE A 482 13.80 14.30 -25.68
C ILE A 482 14.27 12.89 -26.01
N GLN A 483 15.13 12.76 -27.02
CA GLN A 483 15.86 11.52 -27.29
C GLN A 483 17.02 11.39 -26.30
N GLN A 484 17.03 10.35 -25.48
CA GLN A 484 18.11 10.07 -24.55
C GLN A 484 18.64 8.65 -24.76
N ARG A 485 19.98 8.52 -24.75
CA ARG A 485 20.64 7.21 -24.77
C ARG A 485 20.47 6.55 -23.40
N ARG A 486 19.94 5.32 -23.36
CA ARG A 486 19.75 4.57 -22.11
C ARG A 486 20.35 3.19 -22.23
N LYS A 487 21.36 2.92 -21.39
CA LYS A 487 21.93 1.59 -21.19
C LYS A 487 21.12 0.87 -20.10
N LYS A 488 20.79 -0.39 -20.32
CA LYS A 488 20.16 -1.29 -19.35
C LYS A 488 20.87 -2.63 -19.41
N GLU A 489 21.13 -3.22 -18.27
CA GLU A 489 21.80 -4.51 -18.16
C GLU A 489 20.78 -5.51 -17.62
N ILE A 490 20.76 -6.71 -18.21
CA ILE A 490 19.97 -7.85 -17.75
C ILE A 490 20.91 -8.95 -17.29
#